data_AF-A0A7S3H362-F1
#
_entry.id   AF-A0A7S3H362-F1
#
_cell.length_a   1.000
_cell.length_b   1.000
_cell.length_c   1.000
_cell.angle_alpha   90.00
_cell.angle_beta   90.00
_cell.angle_gamma   90.00
#
_symmetry.space_group_name_H-M   'P 1'
#
loop_
_entity.id
_entity.type
_entity.pdbx_description
1 polymer ?
#
loop_
_entity_poly.entity_id
_entity_poly.type
_entity_poly.pdbx_seq_one_letter_code
_entity_poly.pdbx_strand_id
1 'polypeptide(L)'
;PAVAMEAFAARNFVEKGQKPSGKAFIEFDTVEFAARVNVFYEERLAAGEDPLKPGYAPFCKHLFVPNFVPGLQDTVLLITDANAALLKSEYAARTEKELPVLGRWFPKDAVREHIVEARFLDVILYSREQIIEENKAMGEPDDGVRAPWGIVSVKPQGVDTEIPMEPITMMRNALGVELGGSGVPMVREEYTKSVEFWNKHGRVQ
;
A
#
# COMPACT_ATOMS: atom_id res chain seq x y z
N PRO A 1 18.37 -6.43 -12.42
CA PRO A 1 17.10 -5.67 -12.29
C PRO A 1 17.27 -4.55 -11.26
N ALA A 2 16.56 -3.43 -11.43
CA ALA A 2 16.59 -2.32 -10.49
C ALA A 2 15.71 -2.58 -9.25
N VAL A 3 14.68 -3.41 -9.42
CA VAL A 3 13.69 -3.74 -8.38
C VAL A 3 13.60 -5.26 -8.22
N ALA A 4 13.50 -5.75 -6.99
CA ALA A 4 13.24 -7.15 -6.66
C ALA A 4 11.96 -7.30 -5.82
N MET A 5 11.34 -8.49 -5.81
CA MET A 5 10.19 -8.79 -4.95
C MET A 5 10.68 -9.25 -3.58
N GLU A 6 10.20 -8.63 -2.49
CA GLU A 6 10.49 -9.09 -1.13
C GLU A 6 9.47 -10.13 -0.66
N ALA A 7 9.91 -11.06 0.21
CA ALA A 7 9.06 -12.08 0.80
C ALA A 7 7.83 -11.48 1.52
N PHE A 8 8.01 -10.31 2.15
CA PHE A 8 6.94 -9.60 2.85
C PHE A 8 5.83 -9.12 1.90
N ALA A 9 6.18 -8.68 0.68
CA ALA A 9 5.19 -8.32 -0.33
C ALA A 9 4.60 -9.56 -1.01
N ALA A 10 5.43 -10.58 -1.27
CA ALA A 10 5.05 -11.81 -1.95
C ALA A 10 3.88 -12.53 -1.26
N ARG A 11 3.75 -12.42 0.08
CA ARG A 11 2.61 -12.98 0.82
C ARG A 11 1.23 -12.42 0.43
N ASN A 12 1.19 -11.28 -0.26
CA ASN A 12 -0.06 -10.69 -0.75
C ASN A 12 -0.49 -11.24 -2.11
N PHE A 13 0.37 -12.05 -2.74
CA PHE A 13 0.14 -12.68 -4.03
C PHE A 13 -0.42 -14.10 -3.88
N VAL A 14 -1.17 -14.52 -4.88
CA VAL A 14 -1.75 -15.86 -4.99
C VAL A 14 -1.31 -16.42 -6.34
N GLU A 15 -0.70 -17.60 -6.34
CA GLU A 15 -0.41 -18.30 -7.59
C GLU A 15 -1.70 -18.63 -8.33
N LYS A 16 -1.65 -18.56 -9.66
CA LYS A 16 -2.81 -18.78 -10.51
C LYS A 16 -3.44 -20.15 -10.22
N GLY A 17 -4.74 -20.15 -9.92
CA GLY A 17 -5.49 -21.37 -9.59
C GLY A 17 -5.34 -21.89 -8.16
N GLN A 18 -4.57 -21.22 -7.30
CA GLN A 18 -4.56 -21.49 -5.86
C GLN A 18 -5.63 -20.67 -5.13
N LYS A 19 -6.14 -21.21 -4.02
CA LYS A 19 -7.00 -20.43 -3.14
C LYS A 19 -6.14 -19.41 -2.38
N PRO A 20 -6.59 -18.16 -2.24
CA PRO A 20 -5.91 -17.19 -1.40
C PRO A 20 -5.74 -17.74 0.02
N SER A 21 -4.54 -17.57 0.59
CA SER A 21 -4.29 -17.85 2.00
C SER A 21 -4.10 -16.55 2.76
N GLY A 22 -4.73 -16.43 3.93
CA GLY A 22 -4.66 -15.23 4.76
C GLY A 22 -5.18 -13.98 4.05
N LYS A 23 -4.31 -12.96 3.92
CA LYS A 23 -4.64 -11.64 3.34
C LYS A 23 -4.25 -11.51 1.87
N ALA A 24 -3.81 -12.59 1.21
CA ALA A 24 -3.44 -12.54 -0.19
C ALA A 24 -4.63 -12.21 -1.09
N PHE A 25 -4.46 -11.32 -2.06
CA PHE A 25 -5.54 -10.86 -2.94
C PHE A 25 -5.10 -10.51 -4.37
N ILE A 26 -3.79 -10.55 -4.66
CA ILE A 26 -3.25 -10.28 -6.00
C ILE A 26 -2.98 -11.62 -6.69
N GLU A 27 -3.85 -12.04 -7.60
CA GLU A 27 -3.63 -13.26 -8.39
C GLU A 27 -2.66 -12.99 -9.55
N PHE A 28 -1.36 -13.14 -9.29
CA PHE A 28 -0.30 -12.90 -10.28
C PHE A 28 1.01 -13.59 -9.87
N ASP A 29 1.82 -14.00 -10.84
CA ASP A 29 3.15 -14.57 -10.55
C ASP A 29 4.12 -13.48 -10.06
N THR A 30 4.81 -13.72 -8.95
CA THR A 30 5.66 -12.70 -8.32
C THR A 30 6.90 -12.35 -9.14
N VAL A 31 7.45 -13.33 -9.88
CA VAL A 31 8.62 -13.13 -10.75
C VAL A 31 8.21 -12.31 -11.97
N GLU A 32 7.09 -12.66 -12.61
CA GLU A 32 6.52 -11.90 -13.72
C GLU A 32 6.11 -10.48 -13.26
N PHE A 33 5.55 -10.34 -12.07
CA PHE A 33 5.19 -9.03 -11.51
C PHE A 33 6.41 -8.13 -11.42
N ALA A 34 7.47 -8.61 -10.76
CA ALA A 34 8.72 -7.87 -10.63
C ALA A 34 9.34 -7.55 -11.99
N ALA A 35 9.29 -8.49 -12.95
CA ALA A 35 9.78 -8.25 -14.31
C ALA A 35 9.02 -7.11 -15.01
N ARG A 36 7.68 -7.08 -14.95
CA ARG A 36 6.87 -6.00 -15.54
C ARG A 36 7.11 -4.64 -14.88
N VAL A 37 7.30 -4.63 -13.56
CA VAL A 37 7.70 -3.42 -12.83
C VAL A 37 9.07 -2.90 -13.30
N ASN A 38 10.05 -3.80 -13.51
CA ASN A 38 11.36 -3.40 -14.03
C ASN A 38 11.29 -2.88 -15.48
N VAL A 39 10.49 -3.50 -16.35
CA VAL A 39 10.28 -2.99 -17.72
C VAL A 39 9.77 -1.55 -17.68
N PHE A 40 8.73 -1.28 -16.89
CA PHE A 40 8.22 0.08 -16.74
C PHE A 40 9.27 1.05 -16.20
N TYR A 41 10.02 0.66 -15.16
CA TYR A 41 11.09 1.47 -14.59
C TYR A 41 12.17 1.82 -15.62
N GLU A 42 12.63 0.83 -16.40
CA GLU A 42 13.66 1.00 -17.43
C GLU A 42 13.16 1.87 -18.60
N GLU A 43 11.91 1.71 -19.02
CA GLU A 43 11.28 2.55 -20.05
C GLU A 43 11.20 4.03 -19.63
N ARG A 44 10.87 4.31 -18.37
CA ARG A 44 10.84 5.68 -17.83
C ARG A 44 12.24 6.30 -17.79
N LEU A 45 13.25 5.56 -17.33
CA LEU A 45 14.63 6.02 -17.35
C LEU A 45 15.14 6.28 -18.77
N ALA A 46 14.82 5.40 -19.72
CA ALA A 46 15.17 5.58 -21.13
C ALA A 46 14.52 6.83 -21.75
N ALA A 47 13.35 7.25 -21.24
CA ALA A 47 12.70 8.50 -21.59
C ALA A 47 13.29 9.74 -20.88
N GLY A 48 14.29 9.57 -20.00
CA GLY A 48 14.91 10.66 -19.24
C GLY A 48 14.13 11.09 -18.00
N GLU A 49 13.19 10.26 -17.53
CA GLU A 49 12.36 10.51 -16.35
C GLU A 49 12.82 9.64 -15.18
N ASP A 50 13.02 10.21 -13.98
CA ASP A 50 13.12 9.41 -12.76
C ASP A 50 11.71 9.03 -12.29
N PRO A 51 11.33 7.74 -12.36
CA PRO A 51 9.98 7.31 -12.03
C PRO A 51 9.75 7.17 -10.52
N LEU A 52 10.81 7.21 -9.69
CA LEU A 52 10.70 7.05 -8.25
C LEU A 52 10.23 8.34 -7.58
N LYS A 53 9.10 8.24 -6.86
CA LYS A 53 8.61 9.33 -6.01
C LYS A 53 9.07 9.11 -4.57
N PRO A 54 9.39 10.18 -3.82
CA PRO A 54 9.78 10.06 -2.42
C PRO A 54 8.61 9.49 -1.60
N GLY A 55 8.90 8.54 -0.71
CA GLY A 55 7.97 8.12 0.34
C GLY A 55 8.23 8.85 1.66
N TYR A 56 7.70 8.29 2.75
CA TYR A 56 7.75 8.91 4.08
C TYR A 56 9.17 9.02 4.70
N ALA A 57 10.16 8.31 4.17
CA ALA A 57 11.54 8.28 4.63
C ALA A 57 12.50 8.16 3.44
N PRO A 58 13.80 8.51 3.58
CA PRO A 58 14.77 8.45 2.47
C PRO A 58 14.89 7.06 1.83
N PHE A 59 14.73 6.00 2.63
CA PHE A 59 14.78 4.60 2.19
C PHE A 59 13.47 4.12 1.53
N CYS A 60 12.39 4.91 1.56
CA CYS A 60 11.08 4.53 1.02
C CYS A 60 10.83 5.30 -0.28
N LYS A 61 10.45 4.58 -1.33
CA LYS A 61 10.07 5.15 -2.63
C LYS A 61 8.75 4.56 -3.11
N HIS A 62 8.06 5.30 -3.96
CA HIS A 62 6.86 4.86 -4.65
C HIS A 62 7.13 4.83 -6.15
N LEU A 63 6.60 3.79 -6.80
CA LEU A 63 6.58 3.66 -8.25
C LEU A 63 5.14 3.40 -8.68
N PHE A 64 4.53 4.36 -9.38
CA PHE A 64 3.14 4.29 -9.83
C PHE A 64 3.08 3.69 -11.24
N VAL A 65 2.76 2.39 -11.31
CA VAL A 65 2.73 1.64 -12.57
C VAL A 65 1.28 1.50 -13.05
N PRO A 66 0.96 1.64 -14.35
CA PRO A 66 -0.36 1.27 -14.86
C PRO A 66 -0.70 -0.18 -14.48
N ASN A 67 -1.94 -0.42 -14.04
CA ASN A 67 -2.34 -1.74 -13.60
C ASN A 67 -2.30 -2.74 -14.77
N PHE A 68 -1.42 -3.74 -14.66
CA PHE A 68 -1.26 -4.83 -15.61
C PHE A 68 -1.78 -6.17 -15.05
N VAL A 69 -2.37 -6.18 -13.85
CA VAL A 69 -2.96 -7.37 -13.20
C VAL A 69 -4.46 -7.38 -13.47
N PRO A 70 -4.97 -8.28 -14.33
CA PRO A 70 -6.37 -8.27 -14.74
C PRO A 70 -7.34 -8.47 -13.58
N GLY A 71 -8.37 -7.63 -13.50
CA GLY A 71 -9.43 -7.76 -12.51
C GLY A 71 -9.01 -7.37 -11.09
N LEU A 72 -7.81 -6.82 -10.90
CA LEU A 72 -7.37 -6.33 -9.59
C LEU A 72 -8.17 -5.09 -9.21
N GLN A 73 -9.01 -5.24 -8.19
CA GLN A 73 -9.95 -4.23 -7.74
C GLN A 73 -9.29 -3.07 -7.00
N ASP A 74 -9.83 -1.87 -7.18
CA ASP A 74 -9.48 -0.70 -6.35
C ASP A 74 -9.86 -0.97 -4.88
N THR A 75 -9.01 -0.50 -3.98
CA THR A 75 -9.18 -0.63 -2.52
C THR A 75 -9.78 0.62 -1.89
N VAL A 76 -10.01 1.67 -2.67
CA VAL A 76 -10.58 2.95 -2.23
C VAL A 76 -11.69 3.37 -3.18
N LEU A 77 -12.86 3.72 -2.64
CA LEU A 77 -13.99 4.23 -3.42
C LEU A 77 -14.25 5.69 -3.11
N LEU A 78 -14.67 6.43 -4.14
CA LEU A 78 -15.29 7.74 -3.98
C LEU A 78 -16.62 7.57 -3.24
N ILE A 79 -16.86 8.41 -2.24
CA ILE A 79 -18.13 8.53 -1.55
C ILE A 79 -19.06 9.36 -2.45
N THR A 80 -20.19 8.77 -2.81
CA THR A 80 -21.22 9.36 -3.67
C THR A 80 -22.58 9.24 -2.97
N ASP A 81 -23.58 10.00 -3.42
CA ASP A 81 -24.95 9.89 -2.88
C ASP A 81 -25.51 8.46 -2.98
N ALA A 82 -25.08 7.69 -3.99
CA ALA A 82 -25.52 6.32 -4.21
C ALA A 82 -24.93 5.33 -3.19
N ASN A 83 -23.71 5.56 -2.69
CA ASN A 83 -23.03 4.61 -1.81
C ASN A 83 -22.83 5.12 -0.37
N ALA A 84 -23.02 6.41 -0.08
CA ALA A 84 -22.69 7.00 1.23
C ALA A 84 -23.36 6.29 2.41
N ALA A 85 -24.59 5.81 2.24
CA ALA A 85 -25.33 5.07 3.27
C ALA A 85 -24.76 3.67 3.58
N LEU A 86 -23.85 3.15 2.74
CA LEU A 86 -23.21 1.85 2.89
C LEU A 86 -21.94 1.91 3.75
N LEU A 87 -21.43 3.11 4.07
CA LEU A 87 -20.31 3.27 4.98
C LEU A 87 -20.65 2.70 6.36
N LYS A 88 -19.73 1.94 6.92
CA LYS A 88 -19.72 1.51 8.30
C LYS A 88 -18.67 2.27 9.08
N SER A 89 -18.85 2.34 10.39
CA SER A 89 -17.88 2.91 11.31
C SER A 89 -17.90 2.16 12.62
N GLU A 90 -16.73 2.00 13.23
CA GLU A 90 -16.59 1.36 14.53
C GLU A 90 -15.36 1.91 15.26
N TYR A 91 -15.32 1.73 16.58
CA TYR A 91 -14.09 1.87 17.34
C TYR A 91 -13.41 0.50 17.42
N ALA A 92 -12.28 0.34 16.72
CA ALA A 92 -11.54 -0.92 16.69
C ALA A 92 -10.04 -0.68 16.83
N ALA A 93 -9.37 -1.67 17.41
CA ALA A 93 -7.91 -1.73 17.52
C ALA A 93 -7.38 -2.78 16.52
N ARG A 94 -6.20 -2.55 15.94
CA ARG A 94 -5.58 -3.53 15.02
C ARG A 94 -4.98 -4.72 15.76
N THR A 95 -4.59 -4.50 17.02
CA THR A 95 -4.10 -5.53 17.95
C THR A 95 -4.57 -5.16 19.35
N GLU A 96 -4.57 -6.12 20.28
CA GLU A 96 -4.98 -5.91 21.69
C GLU A 96 -4.13 -4.87 22.43
N LYS A 97 -2.94 -4.55 21.92
CA LYS A 97 -2.01 -3.58 22.53
C LYS A 97 -2.29 -2.15 22.09
N GLU A 98 -3.11 -1.94 21.07
CA GLU A 98 -3.40 -0.60 20.55
C GLU A 98 -4.71 -0.06 21.13
N LEU A 99 -4.79 1.27 21.27
CA LEU A 99 -6.07 1.90 21.59
C LEU A 99 -7.06 1.74 20.42
N PRO A 100 -8.34 1.40 20.69
CA PRO A 100 -9.34 1.38 19.66
C PRO A 100 -9.62 2.80 19.19
N VAL A 101 -9.70 2.97 17.87
CA VAL A 101 -9.92 4.27 17.22
C VAL A 101 -11.11 4.20 16.28
N LEU A 102 -11.78 5.34 16.06
CA LEU A 102 -12.88 5.42 15.10
C LEU A 102 -12.33 5.20 13.68
N GLY A 103 -12.73 4.09 13.06
CA GLY A 103 -12.54 3.80 11.65
C GLY A 103 -13.83 3.96 10.87
N ARG A 104 -13.73 4.13 9.56
CA ARG A 104 -14.86 3.98 8.63
C ARG A 104 -14.44 3.30 7.34
N TRP A 105 -15.32 2.49 6.77
CA TRP A 105 -15.04 1.72 5.57
C TRP A 105 -16.32 1.34 4.84
N PHE A 106 -16.18 0.92 3.59
CA PHE A 106 -17.19 0.21 2.84
C PHE A 106 -16.98 -1.30 3.03
N PRO A 107 -17.94 -2.04 3.60
CA PRO A 107 -17.88 -3.50 3.60
C PRO A 107 -17.87 -4.02 2.16
N LYS A 108 -16.89 -4.83 1.79
CA LYS A 108 -16.67 -5.29 0.40
C LYS A 108 -17.91 -5.89 -0.23
N ASP A 109 -18.63 -6.73 0.51
CA ASP A 109 -19.86 -7.38 0.03
C ASP A 109 -21.01 -6.39 -0.21
N ALA A 110 -21.05 -5.27 0.53
CA ALA A 110 -22.09 -4.25 0.40
C ALA A 110 -21.86 -3.31 -0.80
N VAL A 111 -20.62 -3.17 -1.28
CA VAL A 111 -20.27 -2.24 -2.37
C VAL A 111 -19.74 -2.91 -3.62
N ARG A 112 -19.90 -4.24 -3.75
CA ARG A 112 -19.31 -5.03 -4.85
C ARG A 112 -19.57 -4.46 -6.24
N GLU A 113 -20.75 -3.90 -6.47
CA GLU A 113 -21.16 -3.28 -7.74
C GLU A 113 -20.57 -1.89 -8.00
N HIS A 114 -20.02 -1.24 -6.98
CA HIS A 114 -19.32 0.04 -7.07
C HIS A 114 -17.81 -0.12 -7.22
N ILE A 115 -17.27 -1.31 -6.95
CA ILE A 115 -15.83 -1.57 -7.04
C ILE A 115 -15.42 -1.68 -8.51
N VAL A 116 -14.56 -0.77 -8.93
CA VAL A 116 -13.96 -0.77 -10.26
C VAL A 116 -12.56 -1.42 -10.23
N GLU A 117 -12.08 -1.81 -11.39
CA GLU A 117 -10.70 -2.24 -11.55
C GLU A 117 -9.75 -1.06 -11.30
N ALA A 118 -8.65 -1.32 -10.59
CA ALA A 118 -7.65 -0.31 -10.32
C ALA A 118 -6.97 0.12 -11.62
N ARG A 119 -6.66 1.42 -11.71
CA ARG A 119 -5.98 2.00 -12.87
C ARG A 119 -4.47 1.94 -12.73
N PHE A 120 -3.97 2.00 -11.50
CA PHE A 120 -2.56 2.03 -11.15
C PHE A 120 -2.26 1.11 -9.98
N LEU A 121 -0.98 0.79 -9.85
CA LEU A 121 -0.37 0.09 -8.74
C LEU A 121 0.61 1.06 -8.10
N ASP A 122 0.37 1.43 -6.84
CA ASP A 122 1.40 2.03 -5.99
C ASP A 122 2.31 0.90 -5.49
N VAL A 123 3.47 0.77 -6.16
CA VAL A 123 4.52 -0.18 -5.79
C VAL A 123 5.46 0.53 -4.81
N ILE A 124 5.40 0.11 -3.55
CA ILE A 124 6.19 0.69 -2.47
C ILE A 124 7.49 -0.08 -2.37
N LEU A 125 8.59 0.67 -2.42
CA LEU A 125 9.95 0.18 -2.48
C LEU A 125 10.73 0.60 -1.25
N TYR A 126 11.44 -0.33 -0.63
CA TYR A 126 12.47 -0.02 0.35
C TYR A 126 13.86 -0.18 -0.26
N SER A 127 14.81 0.64 0.17
CA SER A 127 16.22 0.46 -0.17
C SER A 127 16.71 -0.87 0.36
N ARG A 128 17.64 -1.50 -0.35
CA ARG A 128 18.29 -2.74 0.08
C ARG A 128 18.88 -2.64 1.48
N GLU A 129 19.50 -1.51 1.84
CA GLU A 129 20.12 -1.31 3.15
C GLU A 129 19.08 -1.41 4.29
N GLN A 130 17.93 -0.77 4.11
CA GLN A 130 16.81 -0.84 5.05
C GLN A 130 16.27 -2.27 5.19
N ILE A 131 16.12 -3.00 4.08
CA ILE A 131 15.62 -4.39 4.09
C ILE A 131 16.58 -5.29 4.87
N ILE A 132 17.89 -5.14 4.66
CA ILE A 132 18.91 -5.89 5.43
C ILE A 132 18.81 -5.59 6.93
N GLU A 133 18.61 -4.32 7.30
CA GLU A 133 18.45 -3.92 8.70
C GLU A 133 17.20 -4.54 9.35
N GLU A 134 16.07 -4.51 8.65
CA GLU A 134 14.80 -5.10 9.12
C GLU A 134 14.89 -6.62 9.23
N ASN A 135 15.46 -7.30 8.23
CA ASN A 135 15.66 -8.75 8.25
C ASN A 135 16.55 -9.16 9.43
N LYS A 136 17.66 -8.44 9.66
CA LYS A 136 18.55 -8.68 10.81
C LYS A 136 17.82 -8.49 12.14
N ALA A 137 16.99 -7.47 12.26
CA ALA A 137 16.20 -7.21 13.48
C ALA A 137 15.15 -8.30 13.74
N MET A 138 14.61 -8.91 12.67
CA MET A 138 13.65 -10.03 12.75
C MET A 138 14.32 -11.41 12.87
N GLY A 139 15.65 -11.50 12.75
CA GLY A 139 16.38 -12.78 12.75
C GLY A 139 16.27 -13.55 11.44
N GLU A 140 15.87 -12.89 10.36
CA GLU A 140 15.80 -13.45 9.01
C GLU A 140 17.18 -13.43 8.34
N PRO A 141 17.54 -14.47 7.54
CA PRO A 141 18.81 -14.52 6.85
C PRO A 141 18.91 -13.49 5.71
N ASP A 142 20.13 -13.14 5.32
CA ASP A 142 20.38 -12.41 4.06
C ASP A 142 19.98 -13.32 2.88
N ASP A 143 19.05 -12.85 2.05
CA ASP A 143 18.55 -13.56 0.87
C ASP A 143 19.46 -13.41 -0.36
N GLY A 144 20.53 -12.62 -0.24
CA GLY A 144 21.51 -12.39 -1.30
C GLY A 144 21.01 -11.47 -2.42
N VAL A 145 19.84 -10.84 -2.27
CA VAL A 145 19.28 -9.93 -3.26
C VAL A 145 20.20 -8.72 -3.44
N ARG A 146 20.49 -8.41 -4.71
CA ARG A 146 21.42 -7.33 -5.10
C ARG A 146 20.73 -6.12 -5.71
N ALA A 147 19.43 -6.20 -5.98
CA ALA A 147 18.68 -5.05 -6.47
C ALA A 147 18.75 -3.90 -5.43
N PRO A 148 18.89 -2.63 -5.87
CA PRO A 148 18.93 -1.50 -4.95
C PRO A 148 17.60 -1.27 -4.23
N TRP A 149 16.49 -1.72 -4.82
CA TRP A 149 15.14 -1.54 -4.29
C TRP A 149 14.40 -2.88 -4.20
N GLY A 150 13.72 -3.11 -3.07
CA GLY A 150 12.83 -4.25 -2.87
C GLY A 150 11.37 -3.81 -2.75
N ILE A 151 10.45 -4.49 -3.43
CA ILE A 151 9.00 -4.29 -3.34
C ILE A 151 8.54 -4.81 -1.98
N VAL A 152 8.09 -3.91 -1.11
CA VAL A 152 7.58 -4.25 0.23
C VAL A 152 6.05 -4.21 0.31
N SER A 153 5.38 -3.54 -0.63
CA SER A 153 3.93 -3.51 -0.72
C SER A 153 3.46 -3.11 -2.12
N VAL A 154 2.27 -3.57 -2.50
CA VAL A 154 1.57 -3.17 -3.72
C VAL A 154 0.16 -2.76 -3.34
N LYS A 155 -0.26 -1.54 -3.72
CA LYS A 155 -1.62 -1.07 -3.50
C LYS A 155 -2.30 -0.80 -4.85
N PRO A 156 -3.35 -1.53 -5.21
CA PRO A 156 -4.16 -1.17 -6.37
C PRO A 156 -5.05 0.04 -6.05
N GLN A 157 -5.04 1.01 -6.95
CA GLN A 157 -5.71 2.30 -6.78
C GLN A 157 -6.09 2.97 -8.10
N GLY A 158 -7.05 3.89 -8.05
CA GLY A 158 -7.54 4.64 -9.20
C GLY A 158 -6.69 5.84 -9.62
N VAL A 159 -5.68 6.22 -8.84
CA VAL A 159 -4.81 7.41 -9.04
C VAL A 159 -3.33 7.04 -9.13
N ASP A 160 -2.52 7.87 -9.77
CA ASP A 160 -1.07 7.69 -10.00
C ASP A 160 -0.19 8.44 -8.99
N THR A 161 -0.75 8.71 -7.80
CA THR A 161 -0.07 9.40 -6.69
C THR A 161 -0.27 8.65 -5.39
N GLU A 162 0.57 8.90 -4.39
CA GLU A 162 0.40 8.28 -3.07
C GLU A 162 -0.96 8.68 -2.48
N ILE A 163 -1.77 7.68 -2.10
CA ILE A 163 -2.96 7.94 -1.30
C ILE A 163 -2.50 8.26 0.12
N PRO A 164 -2.84 9.45 0.66
CA PRO A 164 -2.38 9.84 1.99
C PRO A 164 -2.87 8.85 3.04
N MET A 165 -2.11 8.67 4.12
CA MET A 165 -2.57 7.91 5.28
C MET A 165 -3.91 8.45 5.78
N GLU A 166 -4.78 7.60 6.32
CA GLU A 166 -6.03 8.06 6.94
C GLU A 166 -5.72 9.03 8.11
N PRO A 167 -6.55 10.07 8.35
CA PRO A 167 -6.28 11.06 9.39
C PRO A 167 -6.07 10.40 10.77
N ILE A 168 -6.84 9.35 11.06
CA ILE A 168 -6.73 8.60 12.31
C ILE A 168 -5.40 7.84 12.44
N THR A 169 -4.82 7.40 11.32
CA THR A 169 -3.49 6.79 11.33
C THR A 169 -2.42 7.82 11.69
N MET A 170 -2.54 9.05 11.19
CA MET A 170 -1.64 10.15 11.57
C MET A 170 -1.80 10.54 13.04
N MET A 171 -3.04 10.60 13.54
CA MET A 171 -3.33 10.83 14.96
C MET A 171 -2.71 9.75 15.84
N ARG A 172 -2.93 8.48 15.51
CA ARG A 172 -2.36 7.35 16.26
C ARG A 172 -0.84 7.38 16.24
N ASN A 173 -0.21 7.67 15.09
CA ASN A 173 1.25 7.76 15.00
C ASN A 173 1.83 8.79 15.98
N ALA A 174 1.15 9.92 16.19
CA ALA A 174 1.58 10.95 17.13
C ALA A 174 1.43 10.57 18.62
N LEU A 175 0.70 9.49 18.95
CA LEU A 175 0.54 9.02 20.33
C LEU A 175 1.75 8.23 20.88
N GLY A 176 2.71 7.88 20.01
CA GLY A 176 3.89 7.10 20.40
C GLY A 176 3.69 5.58 20.32
N VAL A 177 4.82 4.86 20.40
CA VAL A 177 4.90 3.40 20.22
C VAL A 177 4.09 2.62 21.26
N GLU A 178 4.00 3.12 22.49
CA GLU A 178 3.25 2.51 23.59
C GLU A 178 1.74 2.42 23.32
N LEU A 179 1.21 3.28 22.43
CA LEU A 179 -0.21 3.34 22.08
C LEU A 179 -0.48 2.90 20.64
N GLY A 180 0.47 2.20 20.00
CA GLY A 180 0.33 1.66 18.64
C GLY A 180 0.69 2.64 17.50
N GLY A 181 1.29 3.78 17.83
CA GLY A 181 1.81 4.74 16.87
C GLY A 181 3.28 4.51 16.51
N SER A 182 3.79 5.22 15.50
CA SER A 182 5.23 5.24 15.19
C SER A 182 6.03 6.26 16.01
N GLY A 183 5.37 7.16 16.75
CA GLY A 183 6.00 8.29 17.43
C GLY A 183 6.36 9.47 16.52
N VAL A 184 6.04 9.38 15.22
CA VAL A 184 6.26 10.47 14.26
C VAL A 184 5.33 11.64 14.58
N PRO A 185 5.85 12.86 14.76
CA PRO A 185 5.03 14.04 14.98
C PRO A 185 4.07 14.32 13.82
N MET A 186 2.87 14.79 14.14
CA MET A 186 1.89 15.16 13.12
C MET A 186 2.31 16.46 12.44
N VAL A 187 2.32 16.44 11.10
CA VAL A 187 2.51 17.63 10.26
C VAL A 187 1.13 18.11 9.81
N ARG A 188 0.82 19.40 10.06
CA ARG A 188 -0.51 19.98 9.84
C ARG A 188 -0.92 19.91 8.38
N GLU A 189 0.00 20.23 7.48
CA GLU A 189 -0.23 20.30 6.04
C GLU A 189 -0.56 18.91 5.48
N GLU A 190 0.18 17.88 5.89
CA GLU A 190 -0.08 16.49 5.49
C GLU A 190 -1.39 15.98 6.08
N TYR A 191 -1.72 16.37 7.32
CA TYR A 191 -3.01 16.02 7.93
C TYR A 191 -4.17 16.66 7.17
N THR A 192 -4.04 17.93 6.76
CA THR A 192 -5.07 18.61 5.96
C THR A 192 -5.27 17.92 4.59
N LYS A 193 -4.19 17.57 3.88
CA LYS A 193 -4.29 16.80 2.62
C LYS A 193 -4.98 15.46 2.82
N SER A 194 -4.64 14.76 3.90
CA SER A 194 -5.29 13.52 4.29
C SER A 194 -6.79 13.72 4.49
N VAL A 195 -7.22 14.73 5.25
CA VAL A 195 -8.63 15.03 5.48
C VAL A 195 -9.36 15.38 4.18
N GLU A 196 -8.77 16.19 3.31
CA GLU A 196 -9.35 16.56 2.02
C GLU A 196 -9.62 15.35 1.12
N PHE A 197 -8.65 14.42 1.07
CA PHE A 197 -8.81 13.17 0.33
C PHE A 197 -9.86 12.27 0.99
N TRP A 198 -9.68 11.93 2.28
CA TRP A 198 -10.50 10.95 2.96
C TRP A 198 -11.93 11.44 3.21
N ASN A 199 -12.22 12.74 3.24
CA ASN A 199 -13.60 13.25 3.29
C ASN A 199 -14.44 12.82 2.09
N LYS A 200 -13.79 12.53 0.95
CA LYS A 200 -14.45 12.13 -0.29
C LYS A 200 -14.29 10.65 -0.59
N HIS A 201 -13.52 9.90 0.22
CA HIS A 201 -13.18 8.51 -0.08
C HIS A 201 -13.35 7.59 1.13
N GLY A 202 -13.67 6.33 0.87
CA GLY A 202 -13.73 5.27 1.88
C GLY A 202 -12.92 4.05 1.43
N ARG A 203 -12.21 3.40 2.37
CA ARG A 203 -11.56 2.12 2.09
C ARG A 203 -12.59 1.02 1.89
N VAL A 204 -12.30 0.08 1.02
CA VAL A 204 -13.04 -1.18 0.92
C VAL A 204 -12.37 -2.19 1.85
N GLN A 205 -13.14 -2.83 2.74
CA GLN A 205 -12.66 -3.88 3.64
C GLN A 205 -13.59 -5.09 3.65
#